data_AF-A0A967A4U5-F1
#
_entry.id   AF-A0A967A4U5-F1
#
_cell.length_a   1.000
_cell.length_b   1.000
_cell.length_c   1.000
_cell.angle_alpha   90.00
_cell.angle_beta   90.00
_cell.angle_gamma   90.00
#
_symmetry.space_group_name_H-M   'P 1'
#
loop_
_entity.id
_entity.type
_entity.pdbx_description
1 polymer ?
#
loop_
_entity_poly.entity_id
_entity_poly.type
_entity_poly.pdbx_seq_one_letter_code
_entity_poly.pdbx_strand_id
1 'polypeptide(L)'
;MMMPTHTPTDEQLKNQAIKQALAGDTIGARATVSGVVDRQYLRDAWQMMLFIESERGNVEAVKDTIVSCPDRSLLASHFYLELPQVFVKAGDRSGAIEIAKAMGDAGTLPLIGVAAHLAQDGDVAGVREALSYLDDEDLRSMILRKVSSLQPKGTRFDARTLKANQAASETLAA
;
A
#
# COMPACT_ATOMS: atom_id res chain seq x y z
N MET A 1 -21.56 49.91 -2.74
CA MET A 1 -20.75 49.27 -1.69
C MET A 1 -20.03 48.08 -2.31
N MET A 2 -18.70 48.14 -2.43
CA MET A 2 -17.90 46.94 -2.74
C MET A 2 -17.78 46.13 -1.46
N MET A 3 -18.23 44.87 -1.48
CA MET A 3 -17.93 43.92 -0.42
C MET A 3 -16.41 43.66 -0.46
N PRO A 4 -15.68 43.79 0.67
CA PRO A 4 -14.29 43.36 0.70
C PRO A 4 -14.26 41.86 0.45
N THR A 5 -13.62 41.45 -0.64
CA THR A 5 -13.30 40.04 -0.88
C THR A 5 -12.20 39.66 0.11
N HIS A 6 -12.60 39.05 1.23
CA HIS A 6 -11.65 38.48 2.18
C HIS A 6 -10.91 37.32 1.51
N THR A 7 -9.62 37.51 1.23
CA THR A 7 -8.77 36.41 0.78
C THR A 7 -8.55 35.46 1.96
N PRO A 8 -8.91 34.17 1.83
CA PRO A 8 -8.67 33.20 2.90
C PRO A 8 -7.19 33.10 3.24
N THR A 9 -6.86 32.93 4.52
CA THR A 9 -5.49 32.63 4.96
C THR A 9 -5.12 31.18 4.62
N ASP A 10 -3.82 30.86 4.58
CA ASP A 10 -3.34 29.49 4.38
C ASP A 10 -3.89 28.50 5.43
N GLU A 11 -4.03 28.95 6.68
CA GLU A 11 -4.67 28.16 7.72
C GLU A 11 -6.16 27.89 7.42
N GLN A 12 -6.89 28.90 6.93
CA GLN A 12 -8.29 28.76 6.53
C GLN A 12 -8.44 27.80 5.36
N LEU A 13 -7.57 27.91 4.36
CA LEU A 13 -7.53 27.01 3.19
C LEU A 13 -7.21 25.57 3.60
N LYS A 14 -6.18 25.35 4.42
CA LYS A 14 -5.88 24.02 5.01
C LYS A 14 -7.11 23.43 5.71
N ASN A 15 -7.71 24.19 6.62
CA ASN A 15 -8.86 23.73 7.39
C ASN A 15 -10.08 23.42 6.50
N GLN A 16 -10.27 24.20 5.43
CA GLN A 16 -11.32 23.96 4.45
C GLN A 16 -11.06 22.69 3.64
N ALA A 17 -9.84 22.48 3.16
CA ALA A 17 -9.46 21.27 2.44
C ALA A 17 -9.68 20.00 3.28
N ILE A 18 -9.30 20.04 4.57
CA ILE A 18 -9.54 18.96 5.52
C ILE A 18 -11.04 18.68 5.69
N LYS A 19 -11.87 19.72 5.83
CA LYS A 19 -13.33 19.57 5.92
C LYS A 19 -13.93 18.96 4.65
N GLN A 20 -13.45 19.36 3.47
CA GLN A 20 -13.88 18.78 2.20
C GLN A 20 -13.50 17.29 2.11
N ALA A 21 -12.27 16.92 2.49
CA ALA A 21 -11.86 15.51 2.56
C ALA A 21 -12.72 14.71 3.56
N LEU A 22 -13.00 15.26 4.73
CA LEU A 22 -13.95 14.69 5.71
C LEU A 22 -15.38 14.58 5.17
N ALA A 23 -15.77 15.37 4.17
CA ALA A 23 -17.05 15.22 3.47
C ALA A 23 -16.99 14.23 2.29
N GLY A 24 -15.79 13.74 1.93
CA GLY A 24 -15.57 12.90 0.73
C GLY A 24 -15.42 13.70 -0.56
N ASP A 25 -15.31 15.03 -0.48
CA ASP A 25 -15.01 15.90 -1.61
C ASP A 25 -13.49 15.98 -1.82
N THR A 26 -12.88 14.88 -2.26
CA THR A 26 -11.42 14.79 -2.46
C THR A 26 -10.95 15.74 -3.57
N ILE A 27 -11.75 15.93 -4.63
CA ILE A 27 -11.43 16.85 -5.73
C ILE A 27 -11.44 18.30 -5.25
N GLY A 28 -12.50 18.71 -4.54
CA GLY A 28 -12.60 20.05 -3.99
C GLY A 28 -11.56 20.32 -2.91
N ALA A 29 -11.22 19.33 -2.08
CA ALA A 29 -10.13 19.43 -1.11
C ALA A 29 -8.79 19.76 -1.79
N ARG A 30 -8.45 19.04 -2.88
CA ARG A 30 -7.23 19.30 -3.65
C ARG A 30 -7.24 20.68 -4.30
N ALA A 31 -8.38 21.10 -4.87
CA ALA A 31 -8.52 22.43 -5.46
C ALA A 31 -8.27 23.52 -4.41
N THR A 32 -8.84 23.39 -3.21
CA THR A 32 -8.61 24.33 -2.10
C THR A 32 -7.15 24.34 -1.66
N VAL A 33 -6.52 23.16 -1.53
CA VAL A 33 -5.13 23.06 -1.08
C VAL A 33 -4.14 23.71 -2.05
N SER A 34 -4.46 23.77 -3.34
CA SER A 34 -3.62 24.41 -4.36
C SER A 34 -3.43 25.92 -4.14
N GLY A 35 -4.29 26.54 -3.34
CA GLY A 35 -4.17 27.94 -2.93
C GLY A 35 -3.27 28.17 -1.70
N VAL A 36 -2.83 27.12 -1.01
CA VAL A 36 -1.99 27.25 0.19
C VAL A 36 -0.54 27.49 -0.22
N VAL A 37 0.06 28.58 0.27
CA VAL A 37 1.43 28.97 -0.09
C VAL A 37 2.45 28.51 0.96
N ASP A 38 2.11 28.66 2.24
CA ASP A 38 2.97 28.23 3.34
C ASP A 38 3.17 26.71 3.33
N ARG A 39 4.45 26.30 3.33
CA ARG A 39 4.84 24.90 3.19
C ARG A 39 4.39 24.04 4.37
N GLN A 40 4.32 24.60 5.58
CA GLN A 40 3.90 23.85 6.76
C GLN A 40 2.39 23.57 6.69
N TYR A 41 1.57 24.57 6.36
CA TYR A 41 0.13 24.35 6.18
C TYR A 41 -0.18 23.45 4.98
N LEU A 42 0.60 23.55 3.90
CA LEU A 42 0.46 22.68 2.74
C LEU A 42 0.77 21.22 3.11
N ARG A 43 1.86 20.98 3.84
CA ARG A 43 2.21 19.65 4.38
C ARG A 43 1.08 19.10 5.24
N ASP A 44 0.61 19.87 6.22
CA ASP A 44 -0.44 19.44 7.14
C ASP A 44 -1.73 19.07 6.39
N ALA A 45 -2.12 19.85 5.39
CA ALA A 45 -3.30 19.58 4.59
C ALA A 45 -3.18 18.28 3.80
N TRP A 46 -2.09 18.09 3.05
CA TRP A 46 -1.87 16.87 2.26
C TRP A 46 -1.78 15.63 3.12
N GLN A 47 -1.09 15.71 4.26
CA GLN A 47 -0.98 14.60 5.21
C GLN A 47 -2.35 14.24 5.79
N MET A 48 -3.13 15.22 6.22
CA MET A 48 -4.45 14.96 6.80
C MET A 48 -5.44 14.43 5.76
N MET A 49 -5.43 14.97 4.54
CA MET A 49 -6.24 14.45 3.43
C MET A 49 -5.90 12.97 3.14
N LEU A 50 -4.61 12.64 3.02
CA LEU A 50 -4.16 11.28 2.77
C LEU A 50 -4.55 10.32 3.93
N PHE A 51 -4.41 10.78 5.17
CA PHE A 51 -4.84 10.03 6.35
C PHE A 51 -6.35 9.75 6.31
N ILE A 52 -7.18 10.78 6.07
CA ILE A 52 -8.64 10.63 6.02
C ILE A 52 -9.06 9.60 4.95
N GLU A 53 -8.49 9.65 3.76
CA GLU A 53 -8.82 8.70 2.69
C GLU A 53 -8.34 7.28 3.02
N SER A 54 -7.19 7.16 3.70
CA SER A 54 -6.67 5.87 4.15
C SER A 54 -7.55 5.21 5.23
N GLU A 55 -8.04 5.97 6.20
CA GLU A 55 -8.95 5.49 7.25
C GLU A 55 -10.30 5.02 6.69
N ARG A 56 -10.72 5.57 5.54
CA ARG A 56 -11.92 5.13 4.82
C ARG A 56 -11.70 3.85 4.01
N GLY A 57 -10.46 3.40 3.88
CA GLY A 57 -10.10 2.32 2.96
C GLY A 57 -10.36 2.68 1.49
N ASN A 58 -10.42 3.96 1.13
CA ASN A 58 -10.66 4.40 -0.24
C ASN A 58 -9.36 4.38 -1.04
N VAL A 59 -8.98 3.17 -1.48
CA VAL A 59 -7.77 2.86 -2.22
C VAL A 59 -7.53 3.80 -3.41
N GLU A 60 -8.58 4.10 -4.17
CA GLU A 60 -8.49 4.98 -5.34
C GLU A 60 -8.26 6.44 -4.93
N ALA A 61 -8.96 6.96 -3.91
CA ALA A 61 -8.70 8.32 -3.43
C ALA A 61 -7.31 8.47 -2.80
N VAL A 62 -6.78 7.42 -2.16
CA VAL A 62 -5.40 7.38 -1.66
C VAL A 62 -4.40 7.48 -2.83
N LYS A 63 -4.55 6.65 -3.87
CA LYS A 63 -3.73 6.73 -5.09
C LYS A 63 -3.76 8.12 -5.71
N ASP A 64 -4.97 8.64 -5.93
CA ASP A 64 -5.18 9.96 -6.52
C ASP A 64 -4.50 11.06 -5.71
N THR A 65 -4.60 11.00 -4.38
CA THR A 65 -3.98 11.98 -3.48
C THR A 65 -2.46 11.92 -3.57
N ILE A 66 -1.86 10.72 -3.61
CA ILE A 66 -0.41 10.54 -3.75
C ILE A 66 0.09 11.08 -5.09
N VAL A 67 -0.62 10.76 -6.19
CA VAL A 67 -0.23 11.17 -7.55
C VAL A 67 -0.43 12.68 -7.76
N SER A 68 -1.47 13.26 -7.15
CA SER A 68 -1.77 14.70 -7.29
C SER A 68 -0.92 15.59 -6.39
N CYS A 69 -0.20 15.02 -5.42
CA CYS A 69 0.63 15.81 -4.52
C CYS A 69 1.83 16.41 -5.30
N PRO A 70 2.00 17.75 -5.30
CA PRO A 70 3.02 18.41 -6.12
C PRO A 70 4.45 18.10 -5.67
N ASP A 71 4.62 17.70 -4.41
CA ASP A 71 5.91 17.35 -3.81
C ASP A 71 5.67 16.19 -2.83
N ARG A 72 6.13 14.99 -3.20
CA ARG A 72 5.94 13.77 -2.39
C ARG A 72 6.58 13.86 -1.00
N SER A 73 7.57 14.75 -0.79
CA SER A 73 8.14 14.97 0.54
C SER A 73 7.15 15.58 1.53
N LEU A 74 6.04 16.16 1.05
CA LEU A 74 4.94 16.63 1.88
C LEU A 74 4.18 15.46 2.52
N LEU A 75 4.15 14.30 1.88
CA LEU A 75 3.43 13.12 2.37
C LEU A 75 4.22 12.32 3.40
N ALA A 76 5.52 12.59 3.54
CA ALA A 76 6.39 11.90 4.48
C ALA A 76 5.92 12.15 5.92
N SER A 77 5.25 11.16 6.48
CA SER A 77 4.75 11.12 7.85
C SER A 77 4.87 9.70 8.40
N HIS A 78 4.62 9.53 9.70
CA HIS A 78 4.63 8.21 10.35
C HIS A 78 3.54 7.29 9.80
N PHE A 79 2.33 7.80 9.51
CA PHE A 79 1.26 6.98 8.95
C PHE A 79 1.52 6.62 7.47
N TYR A 80 2.37 7.38 6.77
CA TYR A 80 2.71 7.13 5.38
C TYR A 80 3.27 5.71 5.18
N LEU A 81 4.04 5.20 6.15
CA LEU A 81 4.61 3.85 6.11
C LEU A 81 3.55 2.73 6.19
N GLU A 82 2.38 3.02 6.77
CA GLU A 82 1.28 2.08 6.92
C GLU A 82 0.38 2.03 5.67
N LEU A 83 0.51 2.99 4.75
CA LEU A 83 -0.37 3.11 3.58
C LEU A 83 -0.43 1.84 2.72
N PRO A 84 0.68 1.12 2.43
CA PRO A 84 0.59 -0.10 1.63
C PRO A 84 -0.31 -1.17 2.26
N GLN A 85 -0.49 -1.15 3.59
CA GLN A 85 -1.41 -2.07 4.25
C GLN A 85 -2.89 -1.79 3.92
N VAL A 86 -3.25 -0.55 3.58
CA VAL A 86 -4.61 -0.22 3.11
C VAL A 86 -4.92 -0.98 1.84
N PHE A 87 -3.96 -1.01 0.91
CA PHE A 87 -4.06 -1.74 -0.36
C PHE A 87 -4.07 -3.25 -0.14
N VAL A 88 -3.20 -3.77 0.73
CA VAL A 88 -3.20 -5.20 1.10
C VAL A 88 -4.55 -5.63 1.66
N LYS A 89 -5.12 -4.88 2.62
CA LYS A 89 -6.42 -5.17 3.23
C LYS A 89 -7.57 -5.12 2.23
N ALA A 90 -7.45 -4.30 1.18
CA ALA A 90 -8.39 -4.23 0.08
C ALA A 90 -8.18 -5.31 -0.99
N GLY A 91 -7.14 -6.15 -0.87
CA GLY A 91 -6.76 -7.15 -1.87
C GLY A 91 -6.03 -6.58 -3.09
N ASP A 92 -5.70 -5.28 -3.09
CA ASP A 92 -4.93 -4.63 -4.16
C ASP A 92 -3.43 -4.80 -3.94
N ARG A 93 -2.93 -6.03 -4.13
CA ARG A 93 -1.50 -6.34 -4.00
C ARG A 93 -0.63 -5.44 -4.87
N SER A 94 -1.00 -5.25 -6.14
CA SER A 94 -0.22 -4.47 -7.09
C SER A 94 -0.13 -3.01 -6.64
N GLY A 95 -1.25 -2.44 -6.18
CA GLY A 95 -1.26 -1.10 -5.59
C GLY A 95 -0.41 -1.00 -4.33
N ALA A 96 -0.42 -2.01 -3.45
CA ALA A 96 0.42 -2.02 -2.25
C ALA A 96 1.92 -1.91 -2.58
N ILE A 97 2.37 -2.70 -3.55
CA ILE A 97 3.76 -2.70 -4.03
C ILE A 97 4.09 -1.39 -4.72
N GLU A 98 3.21 -0.89 -5.59
CA GLU A 98 3.40 0.37 -6.31
C GLU A 98 3.56 1.55 -5.35
N ILE A 99 2.67 1.67 -4.36
CA ILE A 99 2.73 2.73 -3.36
C ILE A 99 3.99 2.61 -2.51
N ALA A 100 4.36 1.41 -2.06
CA ALA A 100 5.58 1.21 -1.29
C ALA A 100 6.83 1.64 -2.09
N LYS A 101 6.91 1.30 -3.39
CA LYS A 101 8.00 1.76 -4.27
C LYS A 101 8.03 3.27 -4.44
N ALA A 102 6.88 3.92 -4.54
CA ALA A 102 6.78 5.36 -4.72
C ALA A 102 7.34 6.16 -3.52
N MET A 103 7.57 5.50 -2.38
CA MET A 103 8.17 6.09 -1.17
C MET A 103 9.71 6.14 -1.21
N GLY A 104 10.37 5.54 -2.21
CA GLY A 104 11.83 5.49 -2.28
C GLY A 104 12.43 4.73 -1.09
N ASP A 105 13.49 5.26 -0.47
CA ASP A 105 14.19 4.63 0.66
C ASP A 105 13.25 4.31 1.84
N ALA A 106 12.28 5.19 2.09
CA ALA A 106 11.26 5.00 3.13
C ALA A 106 10.33 3.81 2.83
N GLY A 107 10.30 3.33 1.59
CA GLY A 107 9.53 2.19 1.11
C GLY A 107 10.09 0.82 1.51
N THR A 108 11.34 0.75 1.98
CA THR A 108 11.99 -0.51 2.39
C THR A 108 11.17 -1.25 3.45
N LEU A 109 10.82 -0.57 4.55
CA LEU A 109 10.04 -1.17 5.64
C LEU A 109 8.61 -1.54 5.17
N PRO A 110 7.87 -0.66 4.45
CA PRO A 110 6.58 -1.02 3.89
C PRO A 110 6.63 -2.21 2.92
N LEU A 111 7.64 -2.33 2.06
CA LEU A 111 7.81 -3.48 1.16
C LEU A 111 7.98 -4.79 1.94
N ILE A 112 8.73 -4.76 3.06
CA ILE A 112 8.85 -5.91 3.96
C ILE A 112 7.51 -6.23 4.62
N GLY A 113 6.76 -5.20 5.07
CA GLY A 113 5.43 -5.36 5.65
C GLY A 113 4.41 -5.98 4.67
N VAL A 114 4.42 -5.52 3.42
CA VAL A 114 3.63 -6.09 2.32
C VAL A 114 4.01 -7.54 2.08
N ALA A 115 5.31 -7.84 1.94
CA ALA A 115 5.79 -9.21 1.76
C ALA A 115 5.39 -10.12 2.93
N ALA A 116 5.42 -9.63 4.17
CA ALA A 116 4.99 -10.41 5.34
C ALA A 116 3.50 -10.78 5.28
N HIS A 117 2.62 -9.86 4.88
CA HIS A 117 1.19 -10.15 4.70
C HIS A 117 0.97 -11.15 3.56
N LEU A 118 1.60 -10.93 2.39
CA LEU A 118 1.50 -11.86 1.26
C LEU A 118 1.98 -13.28 1.63
N ALA A 119 3.01 -13.39 2.47
CA ALA A 119 3.48 -14.67 2.98
C ALA A 119 2.47 -15.36 3.91
N GLN A 120 1.74 -14.61 4.74
CA GLN A 120 0.67 -15.15 5.59
C GLN A 120 -0.48 -15.71 4.74
N ASP A 121 -0.77 -15.05 3.61
CA ASP A 121 -1.77 -15.52 2.64
C ASP A 121 -1.25 -16.66 1.73
N GLY A 122 0.02 -17.06 1.88
CA GLY A 122 0.65 -18.11 1.09
C GLY A 122 1.08 -17.68 -0.32
N ASP A 123 0.98 -16.39 -0.65
CA ASP A 123 1.34 -15.81 -1.95
C ASP A 123 2.86 -15.61 -2.09
N VAL A 124 3.58 -16.71 -2.30
CA VAL A 124 5.05 -16.67 -2.48
C VAL A 124 5.48 -15.91 -3.73
N ALA A 125 4.67 -15.90 -4.78
CA ALA A 125 4.96 -15.12 -5.98
C ALA A 125 4.94 -13.61 -5.65
N GLY A 126 3.97 -13.17 -4.86
CA GLY A 126 3.87 -11.80 -4.36
C GLY A 126 4.95 -11.41 -3.39
N VAL A 127 5.35 -12.30 -2.51
CA VAL A 127 6.53 -12.10 -1.66
C VAL A 127 7.76 -11.83 -2.54
N ARG A 128 8.01 -12.66 -3.56
CA ARG A 128 9.19 -12.49 -4.43
C ARG A 128 9.14 -11.17 -5.20
N GLU A 129 7.97 -10.81 -5.73
CA GLU A 129 7.78 -9.54 -6.42
C GLU A 129 8.06 -8.35 -5.49
N ALA A 130 7.42 -8.29 -4.32
CA ALA A 130 7.59 -7.19 -3.37
C ALA A 130 9.07 -7.06 -2.94
N LEU A 131 9.72 -8.18 -2.62
CA LEU A 131 11.11 -8.19 -2.19
C LEU A 131 12.11 -7.92 -3.31
N SER A 132 11.73 -8.07 -4.58
CA SER A 132 12.61 -7.76 -5.74
C SER A 132 12.95 -6.27 -5.85
N TYR A 133 12.18 -5.41 -5.17
CA TYR A 133 12.40 -3.97 -5.11
C TYR A 133 13.27 -3.54 -3.92
N LEU A 134 13.79 -4.47 -3.14
CA LEU A 134 14.77 -4.18 -2.08
C LEU A 134 16.18 -4.27 -2.65
N ASP A 135 17.00 -3.23 -2.44
CA ASP A 135 18.39 -3.22 -2.87
C ASP A 135 19.28 -4.17 -2.06
N ASP A 136 18.92 -4.43 -0.80
CA ASP A 136 19.66 -5.32 0.10
C ASP A 136 19.38 -6.81 -0.23
N GLU A 137 20.30 -7.42 -0.97
CA GLU A 137 20.24 -8.83 -1.39
C GLU A 137 20.29 -9.81 -0.20
N ASP A 138 21.05 -9.48 0.86
CA ASP A 138 21.19 -10.33 2.03
C ASP A 138 19.88 -10.35 2.83
N LEU A 139 19.28 -9.18 3.04
CA LEU A 139 17.95 -9.05 3.64
C LEU A 139 16.89 -9.76 2.80
N ARG A 140 16.90 -9.56 1.48
CA ARG A 140 15.99 -10.24 0.54
C ARG A 140 16.09 -11.76 0.67
N SER A 141 17.31 -12.28 0.62
CA SER A 141 17.61 -13.71 0.73
C SER A 141 17.24 -14.30 2.09
N MET A 142 17.46 -13.54 3.17
CA MET A 142 17.06 -13.93 4.52
C MET A 142 15.54 -14.06 4.64
N ILE A 143 14.78 -13.07 4.16
CA ILE A 143 13.32 -13.08 4.22
C ILE A 143 12.76 -14.22 3.37
N LEU A 144 13.23 -14.41 2.12
CA LEU A 144 12.77 -15.48 1.25
C LEU A 144 12.99 -16.88 1.85
N ARG A 145 14.13 -17.09 2.52
CA ARG A 145 14.42 -18.34 3.24
C ARG A 145 13.43 -18.57 4.39
N LYS A 146 13.12 -17.53 5.16
CA LYS A 146 12.14 -17.59 6.24
C LYS A 146 10.76 -17.94 5.71
N VAL A 147 10.29 -17.25 4.67
CA VAL A 147 8.99 -17.54 4.04
C VAL A 147 8.93 -18.97 3.52
N SER A 148 9.99 -19.44 2.84
CA SER A 148 10.07 -20.82 2.34
C SER A 148 10.00 -21.87 3.47
N SER A 149 10.56 -21.55 4.66
CA SER A 149 10.50 -22.44 5.82
C SER A 149 9.13 -22.52 6.50
N LEU A 150 8.28 -21.50 6.29
CA LEU A 150 6.93 -21.43 6.83
C LEU A 150 5.92 -22.14 5.94
N GLN A 151 6.29 -22.46 4.69
CA GLN A 151 5.44 -23.28 3.85
C GLN A 151 5.36 -24.70 4.43
N PRO A 152 4.15 -25.25 4.62
CA PRO A 152 4.03 -26.67 4.97
C PRO A 152 4.74 -27.48 3.88
N LYS A 153 5.52 -28.49 4.28
CA LYS A 153 6.22 -29.44 3.38
C LYS A 153 5.26 -30.27 2.49
N GLY A 154 4.00 -29.86 2.35
CA GLY A 154 2.84 -30.59 1.85
C GLY A 154 2.51 -30.40 0.37
N THR A 155 3.47 -30.01 -0.48
CA THR A 155 3.40 -30.25 -1.93
C THR A 155 4.56 -31.11 -2.40
N ARG A 156 4.92 -32.11 -1.58
CA ARG A 156 5.36 -33.38 -2.17
C ARG A 156 4.10 -34.01 -2.74
N PHE A 157 3.85 -33.83 -4.03
CA PHE A 157 2.99 -34.75 -4.76
C PHE A 157 3.53 -36.14 -4.46
N ASP A 158 2.80 -36.90 -3.63
CA ASP A 158 3.18 -38.25 -3.26
C ASP A 158 3.13 -39.10 -4.53
N ALA A 159 4.28 -39.26 -5.17
CA ALA A 159 4.52 -40.28 -6.19
C ALA A 159 4.28 -41.72 -5.65
N ARG A 160 3.98 -41.86 -4.35
CA ARG A 160 3.49 -43.10 -3.73
C ARG A 160 1.98 -43.33 -3.94
N THR A 161 1.17 -42.29 -4.10
CA THR A 161 -0.29 -42.44 -4.27
C THR A 161 -0.66 -42.85 -5.70
N LEU A 162 0.19 -42.56 -6.69
CA LEU A 162 0.04 -43.06 -8.07
C LEU A 162 0.38 -44.55 -8.22
N LYS A 163 1.38 -45.07 -7.47
CA LYS A 163 1.70 -46.50 -7.49
C LYS A 163 0.68 -47.37 -6.77
N ALA A 164 0.01 -46.85 -5.74
CA ALA A 164 -1.05 -47.58 -5.05
C ALA A 164 -2.32 -47.75 -5.91
N ASN A 165 -2.68 -46.73 -6.70
CA ASN A 165 -3.83 -46.80 -7.62
C ASN A 165 -3.56 -47.63 -8.89
N GLN A 166 -2.31 -47.72 -9.37
CA GLN A 166 -1.96 -48.62 -10.48
C GLN A 166 -1.98 -50.09 -10.05
N ALA A 167 -1.44 -50.42 -8.87
CA ALA A 167 -1.48 -51.80 -8.34
C ALA A 167 -2.92 -52.28 -8.05
N ALA A 168 -3.80 -51.39 -7.56
CA ALA A 168 -5.20 -51.73 -7.33
C ALA A 168 -5.97 -51.96 -8.65
N SER A 169 -5.62 -51.26 -9.73
CA SER A 169 -6.29 -51.41 -11.03
C SER A 169 -5.83 -52.64 -11.82
N GLU A 170 -4.61 -53.13 -11.57
CA GLU A 170 -4.10 -54.37 -12.19
C GLU A 170 -4.60 -55.64 -11.49
N THR A 171 -4.98 -55.55 -10.21
CA THR A 171 -5.49 -56.72 -9.46
C THR A 171 -7.00 -56.96 -9.70
N LEU A 172 -7.72 -55.97 -10.22
CA LEU A 172 -9.15 -56.10 -10.56
C LEU A 172 -9.42 -56.47 -12.03
N ALA A 173 -8.36 -56.54 -12.86
CA ALA A 173 -8.46 -56.83 -14.29
C ALA A 173 -7.83 -58.18 -14.69
N ALA A 174 -7.45 -59.02 -13.71
CA ALA A 174 -6.99 -60.40 -13.90
C ALA A 174 -8.08 -61.39 -13.46
#